data_AF-A0A2W4JPE6-F1
#
_entry.id   AF-A0A2W4JPE6-F1
#
_cell.length_a   1.000
_cell.length_b   1.000
_cell.length_c   1.000
_cell.angle_alpha   90.00
_cell.angle_beta   90.00
_cell.angle_gamma   90.00
#
_symmetry.space_group_name_H-M   'P 1'
#
loop_
_entity.id
_entity.type
_entity.pdbx_description
1 polymer ?
#
loop_
_entity_poly.entity_id
_entity_poly.type
_entity_poly.pdbx_seq_one_letter_code
_entity_poly.pdbx_strand_id
1 'polypeptide(L)'
;MGIVYALWPTDGEPTAVTDADLERLYDYPPELTEPWVQANMVSSADGAAAVDGRSAGLSHPADKRVFALGRDLADVVLVGAGTAQAERYAGIKPRELRTSRRQARGLSPLPPIAVVTNRCSLSPQSPLLTDTMVPPIVLTCAAAPAERRDGLADAGADVVVVGEARVDPPSAGRAPGARGLSGTDSDGGPRWPAPKCPPASVP
;
A
#
# COMPACT_ATOMS: atom_id res chain seq x y z
N MET A 1 -0.84 11.01 -22.04
CA MET A 1 -1.15 9.84 -21.19
C MET A 1 -0.18 8.73 -21.59
N GLY A 2 0.57 8.11 -20.67
CA GLY A 2 1.48 7.01 -21.04
C GLY A 2 0.69 5.72 -21.30
N ILE A 3 0.95 5.03 -22.41
CA ILE A 3 0.31 3.76 -22.76
C ILE A 3 0.96 2.64 -21.92
N VAL A 4 0.16 1.70 -21.43
CA VAL A 4 0.65 0.46 -20.79
C VAL A 4 0.55 -0.67 -21.81
N TYR A 5 1.58 -1.52 -21.88
CA TYR A 5 1.62 -2.68 -22.78
C TYR A 5 1.74 -3.95 -21.95
N ALA A 6 1.03 -5.01 -22.35
CA ALA A 6 1.25 -6.35 -21.82
C ALA A 6 2.47 -6.97 -22.52
N LEU A 7 3.44 -7.44 -21.74
CA LEU A 7 4.64 -8.14 -22.22
C LEU A 7 4.56 -9.66 -21.98
N TRP A 8 3.56 -10.12 -21.23
CA TRP A 8 3.31 -11.52 -20.92
C TRP A 8 1.80 -11.80 -20.88
N PRO A 9 1.30 -12.94 -21.38
CA PRO A 9 2.05 -13.99 -22.10
C PRO A 9 2.63 -13.50 -23.44
N THR A 10 3.76 -14.08 -23.85
CA THR A 10 4.61 -13.61 -24.99
C THR A 10 4.22 -14.22 -26.34
N ASP A 11 3.04 -14.79 -26.46
CA ASP A 11 2.55 -15.49 -27.65
C ASP A 11 2.07 -14.55 -28.77
N GLY A 12 2.37 -13.25 -28.67
CA GLY A 12 2.10 -12.25 -29.71
C GLY A 12 2.81 -10.91 -29.50
N GLU A 13 2.45 -9.94 -30.34
CA GLU A 13 2.95 -8.57 -30.25
C GLU A 13 2.48 -7.86 -28.97
N PRO A 14 3.31 -6.99 -28.36
CA PRO A 14 2.92 -6.21 -27.19
C PRO A 14 1.60 -5.47 -27.42
N THR A 15 0.58 -5.86 -26.66
CA THR A 15 -0.77 -5.32 -26.83
C THR A 15 -1.00 -4.17 -25.85
N ALA A 16 -1.52 -3.06 -26.36
CA ALA A 16 -1.89 -1.92 -25.53
C ALA A 16 -3.02 -2.32 -24.57
N VAL A 17 -2.84 -2.02 -23.29
CA VAL A 17 -3.75 -2.39 -22.20
C VAL A 17 -4.69 -1.21 -21.94
N THR A 18 -6.01 -1.47 -21.98
CA THR A 18 -7.02 -0.46 -21.66
C THR A 18 -7.15 -0.26 -20.15
N ASP A 19 -7.84 0.80 -19.70
CA ASP A 19 -8.11 0.98 -18.27
C ASP A 19 -8.99 -0.16 -17.70
N ALA A 20 -9.93 -0.68 -18.48
CA ALA A 20 -10.74 -1.82 -18.08
C ALA A 20 -9.91 -3.11 -17.96
N ASP A 21 -8.93 -3.31 -18.86
CA ASP A 21 -8.00 -4.42 -18.75
C ASP A 21 -7.10 -4.29 -17.51
N LEU A 22 -6.59 -3.09 -17.22
CA LEU A 22 -5.79 -2.86 -16.01
C LEU A 22 -6.60 -3.14 -14.75
N GLU A 23 -7.83 -2.65 -14.67
CA GLU A 23 -8.71 -2.90 -13.53
C GLU A 23 -8.95 -4.39 -13.32
N ARG A 24 -9.18 -5.15 -14.40
CA ARG A 24 -9.35 -6.61 -14.34
C ARG A 24 -8.06 -7.34 -13.94
N LEU A 25 -6.91 -6.90 -14.45
CA LEU A 25 -5.61 -7.53 -14.20
C LEU A 25 -5.11 -7.33 -12.76
N TYR A 26 -5.44 -6.20 -12.14
CA TYR A 26 -5.03 -5.84 -10.79
C TYR A 26 -6.11 -6.07 -9.73
N ASP A 27 -7.29 -6.56 -10.11
CA ASP A 27 -8.38 -6.76 -9.16
C ASP A 27 -8.02 -7.79 -8.08
N TYR A 28 -8.68 -7.65 -6.94
CA TYR A 28 -8.59 -8.63 -5.87
C TYR A 28 -9.54 -9.80 -6.17
N PRO A 29 -9.22 -11.03 -5.71
CA PRO A 29 -10.18 -12.12 -5.74
C PRO A 29 -11.51 -11.71 -5.06
N PRO A 30 -12.67 -12.09 -5.62
CA PRO A 30 -13.98 -11.59 -5.16
C PRO A 30 -14.34 -12.03 -3.73
N GLU A 31 -13.76 -13.13 -3.25
CA GLU A 31 -14.02 -13.68 -1.92
C GLU A 31 -12.69 -13.90 -1.17
N LEU A 32 -12.15 -12.83 -0.59
CA LEU A 32 -10.96 -12.91 0.24
C LEU A 32 -11.29 -13.47 1.62
N THR A 33 -10.98 -14.75 1.85
CA THR A 33 -11.07 -15.40 3.17
C THR A 33 -9.80 -15.24 4.00
N GLU A 34 -8.70 -14.84 3.37
CA GLU A 34 -7.40 -14.60 3.99
C GLU A 34 -6.82 -13.27 3.49
N PRO A 35 -5.88 -12.63 4.23
CA PRO A 35 -5.24 -11.42 3.75
C PRO A 35 -4.50 -11.66 2.44
N TRP A 36 -4.77 -10.81 1.45
CA TRP A 36 -4.10 -10.79 0.16
C TRP A 36 -3.24 -9.54 0.06
N VAL A 37 -1.95 -9.72 -0.17
CA VAL A 37 -1.01 -8.60 -0.31
C VAL A 37 -0.47 -8.55 -1.74
N GLN A 38 -0.83 -7.50 -2.47
CA GLN A 38 -0.15 -7.13 -3.71
C GLN A 38 1.02 -6.19 -3.36
N ALA A 39 2.21 -6.46 -3.88
CA ALA A 39 3.36 -5.58 -3.68
C ALA A 39 3.60 -4.76 -4.96
N ASN A 40 3.56 -3.44 -4.84
CA ASN A 40 3.70 -2.52 -5.96
C ASN A 40 5.02 -1.75 -5.83
N MET A 41 5.99 -2.13 -6.66
CA MET A 41 7.37 -1.65 -6.57
C MET A 41 7.91 -1.35 -7.96
N VAL A 42 8.80 -0.36 -8.04
CA VAL A 42 9.56 -0.04 -9.25
C VAL A 42 11.05 -0.30 -8.99
N SER A 43 11.74 -0.85 -9.99
CA SER A 43 13.19 -0.99 -9.98
C SER A 43 13.78 -0.63 -11.34
N SER A 44 15.04 -0.20 -11.35
CA SER A 44 15.85 -0.21 -12.57
C SER A 44 16.14 -1.65 -13.04
N ALA A 45 16.63 -1.80 -14.27
CA ALA A 45 16.96 -3.11 -14.83
C ALA A 45 18.08 -3.84 -14.07
N ASP A 46 18.97 -3.11 -13.40
CA ASP A 46 20.02 -3.65 -12.52
C ASP A 46 19.56 -3.81 -11.05
N GLY A 47 18.28 -3.57 -10.75
CA GLY A 47 17.67 -3.86 -9.45
C GLY A 47 17.76 -2.72 -8.42
N ALA A 48 18.16 -1.52 -8.81
CA ALA A 48 18.10 -0.36 -7.92
C ALA A 48 16.64 0.05 -7.68
N ALA A 49 16.27 0.28 -6.42
CA ALA A 49 14.92 0.69 -6.02
C ALA A 49 14.77 2.21 -5.84
N ALA A 50 15.84 2.98 -6.04
CA ALA A 50 15.82 4.43 -5.90
C ALA A 50 16.94 5.11 -6.73
N VAL A 51 16.67 6.34 -7.17
CA VAL A 51 17.64 7.30 -7.70
C VAL A 51 17.63 8.51 -6.77
N ASP A 52 18.80 8.96 -6.31
CA ASP A 52 18.94 10.04 -5.31
C ASP A 52 18.08 9.83 -4.05
N GLY A 53 17.94 8.57 -3.63
CA GLY A 53 17.18 8.19 -2.42
C GLY A 53 15.66 8.20 -2.58
N ARG A 54 15.13 8.41 -3.80
CA ARG A 54 13.67 8.34 -4.09
C ARG A 54 13.34 7.39 -5.22
N SER A 55 12.15 6.82 -5.15
CA SER A 55 11.61 5.95 -6.21
C SER A 55 11.18 6.75 -7.45
N ALA A 56 10.82 8.02 -7.28
CA ALA A 56 10.26 8.88 -8.32
C ALA A 56 11.15 9.02 -9.57
N GLY A 57 12.48 8.92 -9.43
CA GLY A 57 13.43 8.97 -10.55
C GLY A 57 13.40 7.73 -11.45
N LEU A 58 12.81 6.63 -10.98
CA LEU A 58 12.61 5.39 -11.75
C LEU A 58 11.21 5.30 -12.37
N SER A 59 10.30 6.21 -11.99
CA SER A 59 8.89 6.14 -12.36
C SER A 59 8.62 6.76 -13.73
N HIS A 60 7.62 6.22 -14.43
CA HIS A 60 7.09 6.71 -15.71
C HIS A 60 5.59 7.06 -15.57
N PRO A 61 4.99 7.92 -16.41
CA PRO A 61 3.54 8.18 -16.35
C PRO A 61 2.65 6.93 -16.39
N ALA A 62 3.11 5.86 -17.06
CA ALA A 62 2.43 4.57 -17.08
C ALA A 62 2.47 3.87 -15.71
N ASP A 63 3.65 3.86 -15.06
CA ASP A 63 3.84 3.35 -13.70
C ASP A 63 2.95 4.10 -12.69
N LYS A 64 2.89 5.44 -12.77
CA LYS A 64 2.01 6.25 -11.92
C LYS A 64 0.52 5.92 -12.06
N ARG A 65 0.08 5.44 -13.23
CA ARG A 65 -1.30 4.98 -13.45
C ARG A 65 -1.55 3.67 -12.71
N VAL A 66 -0.64 2.72 -12.82
CA VAL A 66 -0.72 1.42 -12.11
C VAL A 66 -0.61 1.61 -10.60
N PHE A 67 0.30 2.46 -10.15
CA PHE A 67 0.44 2.85 -8.74
C PHE A 67 -0.84 3.47 -8.17
N ALA A 68 -1.45 4.40 -8.90
CA ALA A 68 -2.72 4.98 -8.49
C ALA A 68 -3.86 3.95 -8.49
N LEU A 69 -3.86 3.01 -9.44
CA LEU A 69 -4.86 1.97 -9.55
C LEU A 69 -4.79 0.98 -8.37
N GLY A 70 -3.61 0.49 -7.98
CA GLY A 70 -3.46 -0.42 -6.83
C GLY A 70 -4.11 0.16 -5.56
N ARG A 71 -3.84 1.43 -5.28
CA ARG A 71 -4.47 2.17 -4.18
C ARG A 71 -5.97 2.36 -4.34
N ASP A 72 -6.49 2.47 -5.57
CA ASP A 72 -7.92 2.59 -5.81
C ASP A 72 -8.65 1.27 -5.50
N LEU A 73 -8.02 0.13 -5.82
CA LEU A 73 -8.59 -1.21 -5.69
C LEU A 73 -8.42 -1.83 -4.29
N ALA A 74 -7.45 -1.37 -3.50
CA ALA A 74 -7.15 -1.95 -2.19
C ALA A 74 -8.14 -1.54 -1.08
N ASP A 75 -8.32 -2.42 -0.11
CA ASP A 75 -8.97 -2.08 1.17
C ASP A 75 -8.05 -1.19 2.01
N VAL A 76 -6.74 -1.47 2.00
CA VAL A 76 -5.73 -0.75 2.77
C VAL A 76 -4.44 -0.60 1.95
N VAL A 77 -3.80 0.56 2.08
CA VAL A 77 -2.48 0.81 1.48
C VAL A 77 -1.42 0.66 2.56
N LEU A 78 -0.45 -0.23 2.37
CA LEU A 78 0.61 -0.49 3.34
C LEU A 78 1.94 0.12 2.90
N VAL A 79 2.62 0.80 3.83
CA VAL A 79 3.91 1.43 3.57
C VAL A 79 4.80 1.43 4.82
N GLY A 80 6.11 1.30 4.64
CA GLY A 80 7.08 1.48 5.73
C GLY A 80 7.25 2.96 6.11
N ALA A 81 7.38 3.26 7.40
CA ALA A 81 7.51 4.63 7.90
C ALA A 81 8.67 5.43 7.27
N GLY A 82 9.79 4.78 6.95
CA GLY A 82 10.92 5.44 6.28
C GLY A 82 10.54 5.95 4.88
N THR A 83 9.86 5.13 4.09
CA THR A 83 9.36 5.50 2.75
C THR A 83 8.32 6.60 2.87
N ALA A 84 7.34 6.43 3.76
CA ALA A 84 6.28 7.43 3.97
C ALA A 84 6.84 8.81 4.34
N GLN A 85 7.92 8.87 5.14
CA GLN A 85 8.59 10.12 5.48
C GLN A 85 9.40 10.69 4.31
N ALA A 86 10.21 9.87 3.64
CA ALA A 86 11.06 10.30 2.54
C ALA A 86 10.25 10.88 1.36
N GLU A 87 9.09 10.26 1.09
CA GLU A 87 8.18 10.62 0.01
C GLU A 87 7.03 11.56 0.49
N ARG A 88 7.06 11.99 1.76
CA ARG A 88 6.07 12.91 2.38
C ARG A 88 4.61 12.50 2.14
N TYR A 89 4.28 11.25 2.48
CA TYR A 89 2.93 10.75 2.34
C TYR A 89 1.92 11.59 3.14
N ALA A 90 0.72 11.69 2.59
CA ALA A 90 -0.47 12.29 3.20
C ALA A 90 -1.65 11.34 2.99
N GLY A 91 -2.79 11.63 3.63
CA GLY A 91 -4.01 10.86 3.41
C GLY A 91 -4.43 10.84 1.94
N ILE A 92 -4.97 9.71 1.49
CA ILE A 92 -5.41 9.54 0.11
C ILE A 92 -6.59 10.49 -0.17
N LYS A 93 -6.49 11.23 -1.27
CA LYS A 93 -7.47 12.26 -1.63
C LYS A 93 -8.62 11.71 -2.47
N PRO A 94 -9.84 12.24 -2.31
CA PRO A 94 -10.97 11.89 -3.14
C PRO A 94 -10.72 12.46 -4.53
N ARG A 95 -10.92 11.61 -5.52
CA ARG A 95 -10.97 11.96 -6.94
C ARG A 95 -12.15 11.21 -7.50
N GLU A 96 -12.89 11.84 -8.41
CA GLU A 96 -14.11 11.25 -8.99
C GLU A 96 -13.90 9.80 -9.46
N LEU A 97 -12.82 9.56 -10.22
CA LEU A 97 -12.46 8.23 -10.71
C LEU A 97 -12.16 7.22 -9.58
N ARG A 98 -11.45 7.64 -8.53
CA ARG A 98 -11.17 6.77 -7.38
C ARG A 98 -12.47 6.42 -6.66
N THR A 99 -13.28 7.42 -6.36
CA THR A 99 -14.51 7.23 -5.60
C THR A 99 -15.51 6.38 -6.38
N SER A 100 -15.61 6.54 -7.70
CA SER A 100 -16.50 5.71 -8.54
C SER A 100 -16.01 4.26 -8.62
N ARG A 101 -14.72 4.02 -8.83
CA ARG A 101 -14.12 2.66 -8.82
C ARG A 101 -14.36 1.94 -7.50
N ARG A 102 -14.15 2.63 -6.39
CA ARG A 102 -14.32 2.09 -5.04
C ARG A 102 -15.77 1.78 -4.74
N GLN A 103 -16.68 2.71 -5.07
CA GLN A 103 -18.12 2.50 -4.93
C GLN A 103 -18.62 1.30 -5.74
N ALA A 104 -18.16 1.14 -6.99
CA ALA A 104 -18.52 0.01 -7.84
C ALA A 104 -18.11 -1.37 -7.25
N ARG A 105 -17.14 -1.37 -6.33
CA ARG A 105 -16.63 -2.56 -5.63
C ARG A 105 -17.13 -2.69 -4.19
N GLY A 106 -18.05 -1.83 -3.76
CA GLY A 106 -18.55 -1.83 -2.38
C GLY A 106 -17.51 -1.39 -1.35
N LEU A 107 -16.39 -0.77 -1.78
CA LEU A 107 -15.34 -0.29 -0.90
C LEU A 107 -15.69 1.06 -0.27
N SER A 108 -15.05 1.37 0.86
CA SER A 108 -15.09 2.72 1.43
C SER A 108 -14.63 3.77 0.40
N PRO A 109 -15.06 5.04 0.46
CA PRO A 109 -14.65 6.04 -0.54
C PRO A 109 -13.14 6.27 -0.63
N LEU A 110 -12.40 6.02 0.46
CA LEU A 110 -10.95 6.18 0.56
C LEU A 110 -10.36 5.05 1.42
N PRO A 111 -9.23 4.45 1.02
CA PRO A 111 -8.57 3.46 1.86
C PRO A 111 -7.73 4.15 2.95
N PRO A 112 -7.66 3.58 4.17
CA PRO A 112 -6.64 3.95 5.14
C PRO A 112 -5.24 3.63 4.63
N ILE A 113 -4.25 4.37 5.14
CA ILE A 113 -2.83 4.02 4.98
C ILE A 113 -2.36 3.34 6.26
N ALA A 114 -1.88 2.11 6.14
CA ALA A 114 -1.19 1.37 7.19
C ALA A 114 0.32 1.63 7.14
N VAL A 115 0.86 2.27 8.17
CA VAL A 115 2.27 2.61 8.30
C VAL A 115 2.97 1.63 9.23
N VAL A 116 3.95 0.90 8.71
CA VAL A 116 4.75 -0.06 9.49
C VAL A 116 5.96 0.64 10.11
N THR A 117 6.11 0.53 11.44
CA THR A 117 7.25 1.13 12.17
C THR A 117 7.60 0.37 13.44
N ASN A 118 8.89 0.07 13.64
CA ASN A 118 9.36 -0.56 14.89
C ASN A 118 9.52 0.44 16.05
N ARG A 119 9.52 1.75 15.79
CA ARG A 119 9.92 2.77 16.77
C ARG A 119 8.93 3.92 16.90
N CYS A 120 7.77 3.84 16.23
CA CYS A 120 6.82 4.93 16.13
C CYS A 120 7.52 6.25 15.73
N SER A 121 8.37 6.18 14.71
CA SER A 121 9.21 7.31 14.27
C SER A 121 8.47 8.36 13.45
N LEU A 122 7.17 8.16 13.18
CA LEU A 122 6.34 9.15 12.51
C LEU A 122 6.12 10.35 13.43
N SER A 123 6.21 11.56 12.88
CA SER A 123 5.84 12.76 13.64
C SER A 123 4.33 12.85 13.78
N PRO A 124 3.77 13.18 14.96
CA PRO A 124 2.37 13.56 15.12
C PRO A 124 1.90 14.64 14.14
N GLN A 125 2.82 15.48 13.66
CA GLN A 125 2.53 16.57 12.71
C GLN A 125 2.76 16.19 11.25
N SER A 126 2.98 14.91 10.96
CA SER A 126 3.10 14.42 9.58
C SER A 126 1.80 14.64 8.80
N PRO A 127 1.86 14.93 7.49
CA PRO A 127 0.67 15.00 6.63
C PRO A 127 -0.17 13.72 6.62
N LEU A 128 0.39 12.57 7.00
CA LEU A 128 -0.38 11.34 7.21
C LEU A 128 -1.45 11.47 8.30
N LEU A 129 -1.22 12.33 9.29
CA LEU A 129 -2.13 12.58 10.41
C LEU A 129 -2.88 13.91 10.25
N THR A 130 -2.18 14.94 9.76
CA THR A 130 -2.74 16.30 9.68
C THR A 130 -3.47 16.59 8.36
N ASP A 131 -3.17 15.86 7.29
CA ASP A 131 -3.76 16.04 5.97
C ASP A 131 -4.41 14.73 5.48
N THR A 132 -5.32 14.18 6.30
CA THR A 132 -6.06 12.96 6.01
C THR A 132 -7.55 13.09 6.35
N MET A 133 -8.38 12.33 5.65
CA MET A 133 -9.80 12.16 5.99
C MET A 133 -10.09 10.79 6.61
N VAL A 134 -9.19 9.83 6.41
CA VAL A 134 -9.27 8.50 7.01
C VAL A 134 -8.07 8.36 7.93
N PRO A 135 -8.26 8.14 9.25
CA PRO A 135 -7.17 7.89 10.18
C PRO A 135 -6.19 6.83 9.65
N PRO A 136 -4.87 7.08 9.65
CA PRO A 136 -3.92 6.05 9.29
C PRO A 136 -3.85 4.99 10.39
N ILE A 137 -3.52 3.77 9.99
CA ILE A 137 -3.24 2.68 10.91
C ILE A 137 -1.73 2.65 11.14
N VAL A 138 -1.26 2.64 12.39
CA VAL A 138 0.16 2.50 12.71
C VAL A 138 0.42 1.10 13.23
N LEU A 139 1.08 0.28 12.42
CA LEU A 139 1.47 -1.09 12.77
C LEU A 139 2.85 -1.06 13.44
N THR A 140 2.91 -1.34 14.74
CA THR A 140 4.12 -1.23 15.57
C THR A 140 4.33 -2.46 16.45
N CYS A 141 5.35 -2.46 17.30
CA CYS A 141 5.62 -3.51 18.29
C CYS A 141 5.58 -2.99 19.73
N ALA A 142 5.52 -3.91 20.70
CA ALA A 142 5.42 -3.61 22.13
C ALA A 142 6.64 -2.85 22.65
N ALA A 143 7.83 -3.13 22.10
CA ALA A 143 9.08 -2.46 22.42
C ALA A 143 9.19 -1.02 21.88
N ALA A 144 8.24 -0.56 21.05
CA ALA A 144 8.20 0.84 20.63
C ALA A 144 7.93 1.75 21.85
N PRO A 145 8.64 2.89 21.99
CA PRO A 145 8.47 3.79 23.13
C PRO A 145 6.99 4.14 23.35
N ALA A 146 6.48 3.91 24.57
CA ALA A 146 5.05 4.12 24.90
C ALA A 146 4.62 5.56 24.58
N GLU A 147 5.39 6.56 25.01
CA GLU A 147 5.16 7.98 24.72
C GLU A 147 4.98 8.28 23.22
N ARG A 148 5.67 7.55 22.33
CA ARG A 148 5.52 7.73 20.88
C ARG A 148 4.31 7.01 20.32
N ARG A 149 3.90 5.88 20.92
CA ARG A 149 2.64 5.22 20.58
C ARG A 149 1.47 6.11 20.98
N ASP A 150 1.50 6.59 22.21
CA ASP A 150 0.47 7.47 22.78
C ASP A 150 0.40 8.78 21.99
N GLY A 151 1.54 9.42 21.69
CA GLY A 151 1.55 10.64 20.88
C GLY A 151 1.03 10.47 19.45
N LEU A 152 1.11 9.27 18.86
CA LEU A 152 0.47 8.98 17.56
C LEU A 152 -1.02 8.72 17.71
N ALA A 153 -1.43 8.00 18.76
CA ALA A 153 -2.84 7.76 19.07
C ALA A 153 -3.58 9.09 19.38
N ASP A 154 -2.99 9.96 20.18
CA ASP A 154 -3.50 11.30 20.52
C ASP A 154 -3.62 12.19 19.27
N ALA A 155 -2.75 11.98 18.29
CA ALA A 155 -2.80 12.66 17.00
C ALA A 155 -3.80 12.04 16.01
N GLY A 156 -4.57 11.03 16.44
CA GLY A 156 -5.64 10.41 15.67
C GLY A 156 -5.24 9.18 14.87
N ALA A 157 -4.08 8.57 15.11
CA ALA A 157 -3.71 7.29 14.51
C ALA A 157 -4.41 6.10 15.20
N ASP A 158 -4.79 5.08 14.43
CA ASP A 158 -5.15 3.77 14.98
C ASP A 158 -3.87 2.95 15.19
N VAL A 159 -3.36 2.95 16.42
CA VAL A 159 -2.08 2.29 16.77
C VAL A 159 -2.31 0.82 17.14
N VAL A 160 -1.71 -0.09 16.38
CA VAL A 160 -1.85 -1.54 16.58
C VAL A 160 -0.49 -2.16 16.88
N VAL A 161 -0.41 -2.89 18.00
CA VAL A 161 0.77 -3.67 18.37
C VAL A 161 0.68 -5.06 17.73
N VAL A 162 1.62 -5.38 16.85
CA VAL A 162 1.67 -6.59 16.02
C VAL A 162 3.02 -7.29 16.17
N GLY A 163 3.54 -7.35 17.40
CA GLY A 163 4.80 -8.02 17.74
C GLY A 163 5.45 -7.45 19.00
N GLU A 164 6.47 -8.15 19.51
CA GLU A 164 7.13 -7.80 20.77
C GLU A 164 8.30 -6.84 20.57
N ALA A 165 9.47 -7.36 20.17
CA ALA A 165 10.68 -6.56 19.94
C ALA A 165 10.66 -5.81 18.62
N ARG A 166 9.96 -6.35 17.62
CA ARG A 166 9.80 -5.82 16.25
C ARG A 166 8.42 -6.19 15.75
N VAL A 167 7.97 -5.48 14.72
CA VAL A 167 6.76 -5.82 13.95
C VAL A 167 6.94 -7.23 13.38
N ASP A 168 6.00 -8.12 13.66
CA ASP A 168 5.88 -9.45 13.06
C ASP A 168 5.14 -9.35 11.72
N PRO A 169 5.79 -9.63 10.57
CA PRO A 169 5.17 -9.41 9.25
C PRO A 169 3.86 -10.18 9.03
N PRO A 170 3.73 -11.48 9.39
CA PRO A 170 2.46 -12.19 9.32
C PRO A 170 1.35 -11.53 10.14
N SER A 171 1.63 -11.10 11.37
CA SER A 171 0.64 -10.42 12.21
C SER A 171 0.26 -9.05 11.68
N ALA A 172 1.24 -8.29 11.16
CA ALA A 172 1.01 -7.01 10.52
C ALA A 172 0.20 -7.14 9.22
N GLY A 173 0.38 -8.21 8.43
CA GLY A 173 -0.46 -8.51 7.26
C GLY A 173 -1.89 -8.94 7.62
N ARG A 174 -2.10 -9.58 8.78
CA ARG A 174 -3.43 -9.98 9.26
C ARG A 174 -4.21 -8.88 9.99
N ALA A 175 -3.51 -7.92 10.61
CA ALA A 175 -4.14 -6.91 11.46
C ALA A 175 -5.21 -6.05 10.76
N PRO A 176 -5.07 -5.67 9.47
CA PRO A 176 -6.13 -5.01 8.73
C PRO A 176 -7.39 -5.89 8.54
N GLY A 177 -7.24 -7.21 8.40
CA GLY A 177 -8.35 -8.14 8.21
C GLY A 177 -9.36 -8.13 9.36
N ALA A 178 -8.90 -7.87 10.59
CA ALA A 178 -9.79 -7.70 11.75
C ALA A 178 -10.73 -6.47 11.64
N ARG A 179 -10.47 -5.57 10.68
CA ARG A 179 -11.29 -4.40 10.34
C ARG A 179 -12.08 -4.59 9.04
N GLY A 180 -12.11 -5.82 8.51
CA GLY A 180 -12.70 -6.12 7.20
C GLY A 180 -11.85 -5.64 6.02
N LEU A 181 -10.55 -5.39 6.23
CA LEU A 181 -9.62 -4.93 5.20
C LEU A 181 -8.70 -6.10 4.81
N SER A 182 -9.06 -6.86 3.78
CA SER A 182 -8.34 -8.08 3.39
C SER A 182 -7.47 -7.91 2.15
N GLY A 183 -7.79 -6.96 1.27
CA GLY A 183 -6.99 -6.59 0.10
C GLY A 183 -6.00 -5.48 0.41
N THR A 184 -4.70 -5.80 0.46
CA THR A 184 -3.63 -4.84 0.75
C THR A 184 -2.80 -4.55 -0.49
N ASP A 185 -2.66 -3.26 -0.83
CA ASP A 185 -1.65 -2.78 -1.78
C ASP A 185 -0.44 -2.25 -0.99
N SER A 186 0.72 -2.88 -1.18
CA SER A 186 1.95 -2.55 -0.48
C SER A 186 2.85 -1.72 -1.38
N ASP A 187 2.87 -0.40 -1.14
CA ASP A 187 3.85 0.56 -1.69
C ASP A 187 5.26 0.36 -1.11
N GLY A 188 5.37 -0.56 -0.15
CA GLY A 188 6.61 -1.15 0.31
C GLY A 188 7.45 -0.27 1.23
N GLY A 189 8.76 -0.41 1.04
CA GLY A 189 9.86 0.01 1.90
C GLY A 189 10.82 -1.17 2.00
N PRO A 190 12.12 -1.04 1.68
CA PRO A 190 13.03 -2.18 1.42
C PRO A 190 13.25 -3.12 2.62
N ARG A 191 12.71 -2.78 3.79
CA ARG A 191 12.78 -3.57 5.02
C ARG A 191 11.47 -4.25 5.40
N TRP A 192 10.40 -4.03 4.64
CA TRP A 192 9.12 -4.74 4.79
C TRP A 192 9.10 -5.93 3.81
N PRO A 193 9.27 -7.17 4.28
CA PRO A 193 8.98 -8.33 3.46
C PRO A 193 7.46 -8.46 3.38
N ALA A 194 6.87 -8.33 2.19
CA ALA A 194 5.49 -8.77 2.01
C ALA A 194 5.41 -10.24 2.48
N PRO A 195 4.41 -10.61 3.30
CA PRO A 195 4.23 -12.00 3.68
C PRO A 195 4.11 -12.83 2.39
N LYS A 196 4.77 -13.99 2.34
CA LYS A 196 4.75 -14.84 1.15
C LYS A 196 3.30 -15.21 0.85
N CYS A 197 2.75 -14.69 -0.25
CA CYS A 197 1.55 -15.29 -0.84
C CYS A 197 1.89 -16.74 -1.20
N PRO A 198 1.01 -17.72 -0.93
CA PRO A 198 1.09 -18.99 -1.62
C PRO A 198 1.07 -18.72 -3.14
N PRO A 199 1.78 -19.51 -3.95
CA PRO A 199 1.77 -19.33 -5.40
C PRO A 199 0.31 -19.30 -5.87
N ALA A 200 -0.06 -18.28 -6.62
CA ALA A 200 -1.34 -18.26 -7.28
C ALA A 200 -1.39 -19.48 -8.20
N SER A 201 -2.29 -20.41 -7.89
CA SER A 201 -2.66 -21.48 -8.80
C SER A 201 -3.33 -20.78 -9.99
N VAL A 202 -2.59 -20.55 -11.06
CA VAL A 202 -3.16 -20.14 -12.33
C VAL A 202 -3.94 -21.36 -12.85
N PRO A 203 -5.27 -21.27 -13.07
CA PRO A 203 -6.01 -22.34 -13.73
C PRO A 203 -5.58 -22.53 -15.18
#